data_AF-A0A7L3WVU6-F1
#
_entry.id   AF-A0A7L3WVU6-F1
#
_cell.length_a   1.000
_cell.length_b   1.000
_cell.length_c   1.000
_cell.angle_alpha   90.00
_cell.angle_beta   90.00
_cell.angle_gamma   90.00
#
_symmetry.space_group_name_H-M   'P 1'
#
loop_
_entity.id
_entity.type
_entity.pdbx_description
1 polymer ?
#
loop_
_entity_poly.entity_id
_entity_poly.type
_entity_poly.pdbx_seq_one_letter_code
_entity_poly.pdbx_strand_id
1 'polypeptide(L)'
;GPFPSQADSSWRRERILHVPLCREDCEEWWEDCRDYITCKENWHKGWNWATGTNRCPWGSMCRPFSQVFPRPKDLCEKIWSHSYRYTTEPRGSGRCIQMWFDPAQGNPNVVVAKYYAWKKRSSPAWMETVIPETSRAGSALPWPVLLLLPLALTVLPEGAGGCRSHGWGSL
;
A
#
# COMPACT_ATOMS: atom_id res chain seq x y z
N GLY A 1 -15.32 -3.12 -10.48
CA GLY A 1 -14.38 -2.72 -11.55
C GLY A 1 -13.15 -3.63 -11.57
N PRO A 2 -12.07 -3.30 -12.30
CA PRO A 2 -10.83 -4.12 -12.30
C PRO A 2 -9.87 -3.82 -11.12
N PHE A 3 -10.03 -2.66 -10.46
CA PHE A 3 -9.17 -2.18 -9.36
C PHE A 3 -9.74 -2.25 -7.91
N PRO A 4 -10.79 -3.04 -7.57
CA PRO A 4 -11.24 -3.14 -6.19
C PRO A 4 -10.29 -4.02 -5.36
N SER A 5 -10.22 -3.69 -4.07
CA SER A 5 -9.55 -4.45 -3.03
C SER A 5 -10.40 -4.41 -1.76
N GLN A 6 -10.35 -5.46 -0.95
CA GLN A 6 -11.04 -5.48 0.34
C GLN A 6 -10.52 -4.35 1.22
N ALA A 7 -11.40 -3.78 2.04
CA ALA A 7 -11.09 -2.68 2.94
C ALA A 7 -11.48 -3.06 4.37
N ASP A 8 -10.48 -3.18 5.24
CA ASP A 8 -10.65 -3.49 6.67
C ASP A 8 -11.06 -2.23 7.44
N SER A 9 -12.20 -1.64 7.07
CA SER A 9 -12.73 -0.40 7.65
C SER A 9 -14.19 -0.55 8.04
N SER A 10 -14.55 0.02 9.19
CA SER A 10 -15.90 -0.05 9.77
C SER A 10 -17.01 0.54 8.89
N TRP A 11 -16.66 1.33 7.87
CA TRP A 11 -17.58 2.13 7.07
C TRP A 11 -17.56 1.79 5.56
N ARG A 12 -16.66 0.89 5.11
CA ARG A 12 -16.53 0.53 3.69
C ARG A 12 -15.89 -0.86 3.52
N ARG A 13 -16.54 -1.74 2.75
CA ARG A 13 -16.12 -3.13 2.49
C ARG A 13 -15.07 -3.28 1.38
N GLU A 14 -15.11 -2.41 0.36
CA GLU A 14 -14.19 -2.41 -0.78
C GLU A 14 -13.66 -1.01 -1.04
N ARG A 15 -12.39 -0.88 -1.40
CA ARG A 15 -11.79 0.37 -1.89
C ARG A 15 -11.10 0.16 -3.23
N ILE A 16 -10.89 1.26 -3.96
CA ILE A 16 -10.00 1.23 -5.11
C ILE A 16 -8.53 1.21 -4.66
N LEU A 17 -7.70 0.50 -5.41
CA LEU A 17 -6.25 0.45 -5.23
C LEU A 17 -5.52 0.46 -6.56
N HIS A 18 -4.43 1.21 -6.63
CA HIS A 18 -3.53 1.30 -7.77
C HIS A 18 -4.22 1.57 -9.11
N VAL A 19 -5.29 2.37 -9.10
CA VAL A 19 -5.97 2.84 -10.31
C VAL A 19 -4.93 3.61 -11.15
N PRO A 20 -4.62 3.17 -12.38
CA PRO A 20 -3.57 3.75 -13.20
C PRO A 20 -4.03 5.11 -13.71
N LEU A 21 -3.70 6.20 -13.01
CA LEU A 21 -4.08 7.55 -13.40
C LEU A 21 -3.22 7.99 -14.58
N CYS A 22 -3.81 8.65 -15.58
CA CYS A 22 -3.06 9.20 -16.70
C CYS A 22 -2.05 10.23 -16.22
N ARG A 23 -0.94 10.37 -16.97
CA ARG A 23 0.14 11.30 -16.64
C ARG A 23 -0.42 12.71 -16.46
N GLU A 24 -1.10 13.23 -17.47
CA GLU A 24 -1.56 14.62 -17.52
C GLU A 24 -2.56 14.91 -16.39
N ASP A 25 -3.54 14.03 -16.15
CA ASP A 25 -4.48 14.15 -15.02
C ASP A 25 -3.79 14.24 -13.65
N CYS A 26 -2.61 13.64 -13.48
CA CYS A 26 -1.83 13.71 -12.24
C CYS A 26 -0.92 14.95 -12.18
N GLU A 27 -0.28 15.30 -13.30
CA GLU A 27 0.61 16.46 -13.42
C GLU A 27 -0.17 17.78 -13.32
N GLU A 28 -1.30 17.91 -14.03
CA GLU A 28 -2.23 19.05 -13.96
C GLU A 28 -2.77 19.24 -12.53
N TRP A 29 -3.27 18.17 -11.90
CA TRP A 29 -3.78 18.24 -10.52
C TRP A 29 -2.70 18.71 -9.53
N TRP A 30 -1.46 18.28 -9.70
CA TRP A 30 -0.36 18.74 -8.85
C TRP A 30 -0.01 20.21 -9.12
N GLU A 31 0.07 20.62 -10.38
CA GLU A 31 0.40 21.99 -10.76
C GLU A 31 -0.66 22.99 -10.28
N ASP A 32 -1.95 22.65 -10.41
CA ASP A 32 -3.07 23.45 -9.86
C ASP A 32 -3.00 23.59 -8.33
N CYS A 33 -2.41 22.61 -7.63
CA CYS A 33 -2.37 22.56 -6.17
C CYS A 33 -1.05 23.07 -5.55
N ARG A 34 0.03 23.22 -6.32
CA ARG A 34 1.42 23.34 -5.82
C ARG A 34 1.68 24.45 -4.79
N ASP A 35 0.96 25.56 -4.91
CA ASP A 35 1.10 26.77 -4.09
C ASP A 35 0.07 26.87 -2.95
N TYR A 36 -0.90 25.95 -2.89
CA TYR A 36 -1.79 25.81 -1.74
C TYR A 36 -1.04 25.22 -0.54
N ILE A 37 -1.68 25.15 0.63
CA ILE A 37 -1.08 24.60 1.85
C ILE A 37 -1.79 23.33 2.34
N THR A 38 -1.00 22.43 2.93
CA THR A 38 -1.50 21.25 3.65
C THR A 38 -0.57 20.89 4.82
N CYS A 39 -1.08 20.17 5.80
CA CYS A 39 -0.32 19.69 6.96
C CYS A 39 -0.06 18.17 6.92
N LYS A 40 -0.49 17.46 5.87
CA LYS A 40 -0.42 15.99 5.76
C LYS A 40 -0.27 15.50 4.32
N GLU A 41 0.60 14.49 4.13
CA GLU A 41 0.75 13.76 2.86
C GLU A 41 -0.31 12.66 2.62
N ASN A 42 -1.08 12.27 3.64
CA ASN A 42 -2.08 11.21 3.54
C ASN A 42 -3.39 11.68 4.17
N TRP A 43 -4.40 11.91 3.34
CA TRP A 43 -5.70 12.48 3.71
C TRP A 43 -6.73 11.40 4.06
N HIS A 44 -6.41 10.12 3.88
CA HIS A 44 -7.31 9.02 4.22
C HIS A 44 -7.34 8.73 5.74
N LYS A 45 -6.26 9.06 6.49
CA LYS A 45 -6.13 8.70 7.91
C LYS A 45 -5.30 9.66 8.75
N GLY A 46 -5.54 9.64 10.06
CA GLY A 46 -4.77 10.41 11.05
C GLY A 46 -5.00 11.92 10.95
N TRP A 47 -6.24 12.35 10.73
CA TRP A 47 -6.70 13.72 11.01
C TRP A 47 -7.14 13.81 12.47
N ASN A 48 -7.14 15.02 13.04
CA ASN A 48 -7.83 15.29 14.29
C ASN A 48 -9.32 15.54 14.00
N TRP A 49 -10.21 14.79 14.66
CA TRP A 49 -11.67 14.87 14.48
C TRP A 49 -12.41 15.41 15.71
N ALA A 50 -11.71 15.92 16.73
CA ALA A 50 -12.31 16.36 18.00
C ALA A 50 -13.37 17.48 17.88
N THR A 51 -13.42 18.17 16.73
CA THR A 51 -14.41 19.23 16.43
C THR A 51 -15.52 18.78 15.47
N GLY A 52 -15.62 17.48 15.16
CA GLY A 52 -16.51 16.94 14.12
C GLY A 52 -16.05 17.21 12.67
N THR A 53 -15.09 18.12 12.47
CA THR A 53 -14.43 18.40 11.19
C THR A 53 -12.98 17.94 11.22
N ASN A 54 -12.41 17.57 10.07
CA ASN A 54 -11.00 17.18 9.98
C ASN A 54 -10.09 18.41 10.18
N ARG A 55 -9.27 18.36 11.22
CA ARG A 55 -8.25 19.36 11.54
C ARG A 55 -6.85 18.74 11.47
N CYS A 56 -5.86 19.59 11.23
CA CYS A 56 -4.46 19.20 11.30
C CYS A 56 -4.13 18.51 12.65
N PRO A 57 -3.35 17.42 12.65
CA PRO A 57 -2.88 16.78 13.87
C PRO A 57 -2.15 17.75 14.80
N TRP A 58 -2.23 17.50 16.10
CA TRP A 58 -1.44 18.26 17.07
C TRP A 58 0.05 18.17 16.75
N GLY A 59 0.77 19.29 16.87
CA GLY A 59 2.19 19.40 16.50
C GLY A 59 2.48 19.44 14.99
N SER A 60 1.48 19.26 14.10
CA SER A 60 1.68 19.45 12.65
C SER A 60 1.54 20.92 12.26
N MET A 61 2.31 21.33 11.24
CA MET A 61 2.29 22.68 10.67
C MET A 61 1.83 22.61 9.22
N CYS A 62 1.04 23.60 8.78
CA CYS A 62 0.76 23.77 7.36
C CYS A 62 2.03 24.16 6.61
N ARG A 63 2.24 23.56 5.44
CA ARG A 63 3.36 23.81 4.52
C ARG A 63 2.81 23.87 3.09
N PRO A 64 3.51 24.51 2.13
CA PRO A 64 3.15 24.45 0.72
C PRO A 64 2.97 23.00 0.24
N PHE A 65 1.99 22.78 -0.66
CA PHE A 65 1.69 21.49 -1.25
C PHE A 65 2.92 20.89 -1.94
N SER A 66 3.68 21.72 -2.64
CA SER A 66 4.98 21.38 -3.24
C SER A 66 6.04 20.90 -2.23
N GLN A 67 5.97 21.25 -0.94
CA GLN A 67 6.86 20.70 0.09
C GLN A 67 6.37 19.36 0.65
N VAL A 68 5.06 19.15 0.73
CA VAL A 68 4.44 17.91 1.25
C VAL A 68 4.38 16.83 0.17
N PHE A 69 4.23 17.24 -1.09
CA PHE A 69 4.21 16.42 -2.29
C PHE A 69 5.24 16.98 -3.29
N PRO A 70 6.52 16.59 -3.22
CA PRO A 70 7.57 17.19 -4.05
C PRO A 70 7.44 16.95 -5.56
N ARG A 71 6.59 16.01 -5.99
CA ARG A 71 6.32 15.67 -7.39
C ARG A 71 4.86 15.26 -7.56
N PRO A 72 4.30 15.33 -8.78
CA PRO A 72 2.95 14.84 -9.09
C PRO A 72 2.67 13.42 -8.61
N LYS A 73 3.62 12.48 -8.85
CA LYS A 73 3.53 11.11 -8.36
C LYS A 73 3.34 11.02 -6.83
N ASP A 74 4.04 11.86 -6.06
CA ASP A 74 3.93 11.86 -4.60
C ASP A 74 2.53 12.30 -4.15
N LEU A 75 1.89 13.26 -4.84
CA LEU A 75 0.49 13.63 -4.61
C LEU A 75 -0.44 12.44 -4.92
N CYS A 76 -0.48 12.02 -6.18
CA CYS A 76 -1.49 11.08 -6.67
C CYS A 76 -1.43 9.72 -5.95
N GLU A 77 -0.23 9.24 -5.60
CA GLU A 77 -0.08 7.96 -4.90
C GLU A 77 -0.29 8.05 -3.39
N LYS A 78 0.09 9.14 -2.71
CA LYS A 78 0.05 9.17 -1.22
C LYS A 78 -1.24 9.74 -0.66
N ILE A 79 -1.79 10.80 -1.26
CA ILE A 79 -2.89 11.57 -0.67
C ILE A 79 -4.11 10.70 -0.32
N TRP A 80 -4.43 9.72 -1.17
CA TRP A 80 -5.50 8.74 -0.96
C TRP A 80 -5.00 7.31 -0.70
N SER A 81 -3.85 7.15 -0.02
CA SER A 81 -3.31 5.82 0.39
C SER A 81 -3.25 4.78 -0.76
N HIS A 82 -2.57 5.14 -1.84
CA HIS A 82 -2.39 4.36 -3.07
C HIS A 82 -3.68 3.98 -3.81
N SER A 83 -4.78 4.72 -3.60
CA SER A 83 -6.00 4.58 -4.42
C SER A 83 -5.68 4.75 -5.91
N TYR A 84 -4.84 5.73 -6.25
CA TYR A 84 -4.25 5.88 -7.57
C TYR A 84 -2.79 5.42 -7.60
N ARG A 85 -2.33 5.09 -8.80
CA ARG A 85 -0.94 4.83 -9.18
C ARG A 85 -0.59 5.75 -10.34
N TYR A 86 0.53 6.44 -10.26
CA TYR A 86 1.01 7.28 -11.37
C TYR A 86 1.44 6.40 -12.55
N THR A 87 1.16 6.86 -13.77
CA THR A 87 1.62 6.22 -15.01
C THR A 87 2.26 7.23 -15.94
N THR A 88 3.08 6.75 -16.87
CA THR A 88 3.61 7.53 -17.99
C THR A 88 2.72 7.43 -19.24
N GLU A 89 1.56 6.77 -19.12
CA GLU A 89 0.61 6.63 -20.21
C GLU A 89 -0.15 7.95 -20.37
N PRO A 90 -0.23 8.50 -21.59
CA PRO A 90 -0.94 9.75 -21.83
C PRO A 90 -2.45 9.54 -21.85
N ARG A 91 -3.20 10.62 -21.63
CA ARG A 91 -4.63 10.74 -21.98
C ARG A 91 -4.93 10.15 -23.36
N GLY A 92 -6.08 9.51 -23.51
CA GLY A 92 -6.50 8.88 -24.77
C GLY A 92 -5.80 7.56 -25.14
N SER A 93 -4.70 7.16 -24.49
CA SER A 93 -3.97 5.90 -24.74
C SER A 93 -4.83 4.62 -24.61
N GLY A 94 -5.94 4.68 -23.87
CA GLY A 94 -6.71 3.51 -23.44
C GLY A 94 -5.97 2.65 -22.40
N ARG A 95 -4.85 3.13 -21.84
CA ARG A 95 -3.99 2.42 -20.87
C ARG A 95 -3.95 3.07 -19.49
N CYS A 96 -4.57 4.22 -19.32
CA CYS A 96 -4.73 4.91 -18.05
C CYS A 96 -6.14 5.49 -17.90
N ILE A 97 -6.59 5.62 -16.65
CA ILE A 97 -7.85 6.24 -16.27
C ILE A 97 -7.69 7.76 -16.30
N GLN A 98 -8.59 8.41 -17.01
CA GLN A 98 -8.74 9.86 -17.03
C GLN A 98 -9.74 10.27 -15.95
N MET A 99 -9.35 11.21 -15.09
CA MET A 99 -10.20 11.77 -14.05
C MET A 99 -11.09 12.86 -14.62
N TRP A 100 -10.57 13.63 -15.58
CA TRP A 100 -11.31 14.64 -16.34
C TRP A 100 -11.38 14.25 -17.82
N PHE A 101 -12.57 14.34 -18.41
CA PHE A 101 -12.84 14.12 -19.83
C PHE A 101 -14.17 14.78 -20.20
N ASP A 102 -14.33 15.12 -21.48
CA ASP A 102 -15.60 15.66 -22.01
C ASP A 102 -16.65 14.53 -22.12
N PRO A 103 -17.78 14.58 -21.40
CA PRO A 103 -18.81 13.56 -21.48
C PRO A 103 -19.50 13.50 -22.86
N ALA A 104 -19.48 14.57 -23.67
CA ALA A 104 -20.04 14.57 -25.02
C ALA A 104 -19.25 13.66 -25.98
N GLN A 105 -17.96 13.41 -25.69
CA GLN A 105 -17.10 12.49 -26.42
C GLN A 105 -17.16 11.05 -25.87
N GLY A 106 -18.03 10.80 -24.89
CA GLY A 106 -18.17 9.51 -24.22
C GLY A 106 -17.13 9.27 -23.13
N ASN A 107 -17.27 8.14 -22.41
CA ASN A 107 -16.40 7.83 -21.27
C ASN A 107 -15.18 6.99 -21.72
N PRO A 108 -13.95 7.57 -21.75
CA PRO A 108 -12.76 6.87 -22.21
C PRO A 108 -12.33 5.74 -21.25
N ASN A 109 -12.77 5.77 -19.99
CA ASN A 109 -12.38 4.78 -19.00
C ASN A 109 -13.01 3.40 -19.24
N VAL A 110 -14.01 3.30 -20.13
CA VAL A 110 -14.64 2.03 -20.51
C VAL A 110 -13.64 1.09 -21.21
N VAL A 111 -12.81 1.61 -22.13
CA VAL A 111 -11.80 0.78 -22.83
C VAL A 111 -10.66 0.40 -21.90
N VAL A 112 -10.26 1.31 -21.01
CA VAL A 112 -9.22 1.10 -19.99
C VAL A 112 -9.65 -0.01 -19.02
N ALA A 113 -10.89 0.04 -18.54
CA ALA A 113 -11.44 -0.96 -17.62
C ALA A 113 -11.50 -2.36 -18.28
N LYS A 114 -11.89 -2.44 -19.56
CA LYS A 114 -11.87 -3.68 -20.35
C LYS A 114 -10.43 -4.21 -20.50
N TYR A 115 -9.47 -3.36 -20.85
CA TYR A 115 -8.06 -3.73 -20.99
C TYR A 115 -7.48 -4.34 -19.70
N TYR A 116 -7.65 -3.68 -18.55
CA TYR A 116 -7.12 -4.21 -17.28
C TYR A 116 -7.88 -5.45 -16.78
N ALA A 117 -9.19 -5.55 -17.03
CA ALA A 117 -9.94 -6.77 -16.72
C ALA A 117 -9.46 -7.98 -17.53
N TRP A 118 -9.21 -7.79 -18.84
CA TRP A 118 -8.61 -8.82 -19.70
C TRP A 118 -7.19 -9.17 -19.24
N LYS A 119 -6.31 -8.18 -19.03
CA LYS A 119 -4.94 -8.39 -18.57
C LYS A 119 -4.85 -9.20 -17.28
N LYS A 120 -5.75 -8.94 -16.31
CA LYS A 120 -5.87 -9.70 -15.06
C LYS A 120 -6.27 -11.17 -15.31
N ARG A 121 -7.19 -11.42 -16.24
CA ARG A 121 -7.61 -12.77 -16.70
C ARG A 121 -6.59 -13.48 -17.59
N SER A 122 -5.53 -12.81 -18.04
CA SER A 122 -4.50 -13.41 -18.90
C SER A 122 -3.12 -13.53 -18.24
N SER A 123 -2.99 -13.09 -16.98
CA SER A 123 -1.72 -13.19 -16.23
C SER A 123 -1.60 -14.54 -15.50
N PRO A 124 -0.50 -15.30 -15.60
CA PRO A 124 -0.40 -16.67 -15.04
C PRO A 124 -0.77 -16.82 -13.55
N ALA A 125 -0.63 -15.76 -12.76
CA ALA A 125 -0.92 -15.72 -11.32
C ALA A 125 -2.36 -16.06 -10.89
N TRP A 126 -3.33 -16.22 -11.81
CA TRP A 126 -4.68 -16.72 -11.46
C TRP A 126 -4.86 -18.23 -11.67
N MET A 127 -3.98 -18.92 -12.41
CA MET A 127 -4.12 -20.37 -12.65
C MET A 127 -3.75 -21.20 -11.41
N GLU A 128 -2.91 -20.66 -10.52
CA GLU A 128 -2.51 -21.31 -9.26
C GLU A 128 -3.70 -21.59 -8.31
N THR A 129 -4.78 -20.80 -8.40
CA THR A 129 -5.94 -20.90 -7.50
C THR A 129 -7.05 -21.84 -8.02
N VAL A 130 -6.83 -22.52 -9.15
CA VAL A 130 -7.82 -23.46 -9.73
C VAL A 130 -7.17 -24.81 -10.04
N ILE A 131 -6.44 -25.36 -9.07
CA ILE A 131 -6.20 -26.80 -8.99
C ILE A 131 -7.20 -27.36 -7.95
N PRO A 132 -8.22 -28.13 -8.37
CA PRO A 132 -8.99 -28.94 -7.42
C PRO A 132 -8.04 -30.00 -6.86
N GLU A 133 -7.92 -30.10 -5.53
CA GLU A 133 -7.16 -31.18 -4.90
C GLU A 133 -7.82 -32.52 -5.23
N THR A 134 -7.29 -33.22 -6.24
CA THR A 134 -7.61 -34.63 -6.45
C THR A 134 -6.96 -35.43 -5.33
N SER A 135 -7.82 -35.95 -4.43
CA SER A 135 -7.46 -36.67 -3.23
C SER A 135 -6.42 -37.77 -3.50
N ARG A 136 -5.15 -37.52 -3.15
CA ARG A 136 -4.14 -38.58 -3.03
C ARG A 136 -4.43 -39.37 -1.75
N ALA A 137 -4.82 -40.63 -1.92
CA ALA A 137 -4.95 -41.56 -0.81
C ALA A 137 -3.57 -41.74 -0.13
N GLY A 138 -3.44 -41.23 1.10
CA GLY A 138 -2.25 -41.44 1.92
C GLY A 138 -2.29 -42.79 2.60
N SER A 139 -1.53 -43.77 2.08
CA SER A 139 -1.21 -44.98 2.83
C SER A 139 -0.28 -44.64 3.99
N ALA A 140 -0.65 -45.07 5.19
CA ALA A 140 0.05 -44.71 6.43
C ALA A 140 1.08 -45.76 6.89
N LEU A 141 1.81 -45.40 7.97
CA LEU A 141 2.67 -46.22 8.85
C LEU A 141 4.16 -46.37 8.46
N PRO A 142 5.07 -46.59 9.43
CA PRO A 142 5.18 -45.87 10.71
C PRO A 142 6.63 -45.51 11.12
N TRP A 143 6.79 -44.64 12.13
CA TRP A 143 8.08 -44.36 12.79
C TRP A 143 8.52 -45.51 13.71
N PRO A 144 9.82 -45.78 13.85
CA PRO A 144 10.58 -45.44 15.09
C PRO A 144 12.08 -45.08 14.80
N VAL A 145 13.00 -44.66 15.70
CA VAL A 145 13.02 -44.08 17.06
C VAL A 145 14.37 -43.32 17.29
N LEU A 146 14.53 -42.67 18.45
CA LEU A 146 15.72 -41.99 19.02
C LEU A 146 17.13 -42.59 18.73
N LEU A 147 18.13 -41.69 18.63
CA LEU A 147 19.52 -41.92 19.08
C LEU A 147 19.99 -40.76 19.99
N LEU A 148 21.03 -41.02 20.79
CA LEU A 148 21.27 -40.39 22.11
C LEU A 148 22.36 -39.29 22.13
N LEU A 149 22.34 -38.48 23.19
CA LEU A 149 23.38 -37.53 23.62
C LEU A 149 24.70 -38.25 24.04
N PRO A 150 25.80 -37.49 24.23
CA PRO A 150 26.19 -37.24 25.63
C PRO A 150 26.70 -35.82 25.95
N LEU A 151 26.52 -35.41 27.21
CA LEU A 151 27.21 -34.27 27.83
C LEU A 151 28.56 -34.68 28.42
N ALA A 152 29.58 -33.82 28.27
CA ALA A 152 30.82 -33.71 29.08
C ALA A 152 31.62 -32.50 28.52
N LEU A 153 32.39 -31.70 29.26
CA LEU A 153 32.72 -31.63 30.69
C LEU A 153 33.11 -30.18 31.05
N THR A 154 32.90 -29.76 32.29
CA THR A 154 33.27 -28.44 32.85
C THR A 154 34.64 -28.46 33.55
N VAL A 155 35.50 -27.44 33.36
CA VAL A 155 36.41 -26.90 34.41
C VAL A 155 36.64 -25.38 34.22
N LEU A 156 36.72 -24.67 35.35
CA LEU A 156 36.95 -23.23 35.64
C LEU A 156 38.45 -22.83 35.52
N PRO A 157 38.95 -21.60 35.88
CA PRO A 157 38.32 -20.52 36.66
C PRO A 157 38.53 -19.04 36.22
N GLU A 158 37.71 -18.20 36.88
CA GLU A 158 37.91 -16.80 37.34
C GLU A 158 38.85 -15.82 36.61
N GLY A 159 38.26 -14.70 36.18
CA GLY A 159 38.92 -13.40 36.03
C GLY A 159 37.97 -12.28 36.49
N ALA A 160 38.28 -11.61 37.60
CA ALA A 160 37.42 -10.59 38.19
C ALA A 160 37.45 -9.26 37.42
N GLY A 161 36.32 -8.55 37.37
CA GLY A 161 36.26 -7.23 36.71
C GLY A 161 34.83 -6.75 36.40
N GLY A 162 34.04 -6.46 37.43
CA GLY A 162 32.70 -5.92 37.24
C GLY A 162 32.69 -4.40 36.98
N CYS A 163 31.81 -3.95 36.10
CA CYS A 163 31.20 -2.62 36.19
C CYS A 163 29.73 -2.72 35.79
N ARG A 164 28.86 -2.09 36.59
CA ARG A 164 27.40 -2.18 36.45
C ARG A 164 26.89 -1.36 35.26
N SER A 165 25.79 -1.85 34.70
CA SER A 165 24.81 -1.05 33.96
C SER A 165 24.33 0.14 34.78
N HIS A 166 24.17 1.31 34.13
CA HIS A 166 23.08 2.24 34.44
C HIS A 166 22.66 2.97 33.16
N GLY A 167 21.54 2.53 32.58
CA GLY A 167 20.68 3.45 31.86
C GLY A 167 19.68 4.06 32.85
N TRP A 168 19.41 5.35 32.68
CA TRP A 168 18.26 6.21 33.04
C TRP A 168 18.63 7.53 32.33
N GLY A 169 17.75 8.32 31.70
CA GLY A 169 16.30 8.42 31.77
C GLY A 169 15.96 9.92 31.81
N SER A 170 14.85 10.32 31.17
CA SER A 170 14.23 11.65 31.30
C SER A 170 14.96 12.87 30.71
N LEU A 171 14.57 13.25 29.49
CA LEU A 171 13.89 14.53 29.19
C LEU A 171 13.18 14.43 27.83
#